data_AF-A0AAW4D0X6-F1
#
_entry.id   AF-A0AAW4D0X6-F1
#
_cell.length_a   1.000
_cell.length_b   1.000
_cell.length_c   1.000
_cell.angle_alpha   90.00
_cell.angle_beta   90.00
_cell.angle_gamma   90.00
#
_symmetry.space_group_name_H-M   'P 1'
#
loop_
_entity.id
_entity.type
_entity.pdbx_description
1 polymer ?
#
loop_
_entity_poly.entity_id
_entity_poly.type
_entity_poly.pdbx_seq_one_letter_code
_entity_poly.pdbx_strand_id
1 'polypeptide(L)'
;MGITGGLQWLNGSFMENVELLEGRPPNDMDVVTFADVSTAIQASLTPDDIRILTDNAWIKDNFKVDFYLTLLSDHPEALIELAAYWYSMWAHRRSQQWKGFLSVSLDPAFDQQASDLLAVRKQEIQDEQN
;
A
#
# COMPACT_ATOMS: atom_id res chain seq x y z
N MET A 1 9.10 -10.49 8.93
CA MET A 1 7.83 -9.88 9.37
C MET A 1 6.73 -10.85 9.80
N GLY A 2 6.20 -11.74 8.96
CA GLY A 2 5.15 -12.70 9.39
C GLY A 2 3.76 -12.10 9.60
N ILE A 3 3.52 -10.88 9.12
CA ILE A 3 2.21 -10.22 9.11
C ILE A 3 1.45 -10.68 7.86
N THR A 4 0.35 -11.41 8.04
CA THR A 4 -0.45 -12.00 6.95
C THR A 4 -1.95 -11.68 7.07
N GLY A 5 -2.34 -10.91 8.07
CA GLY A 5 -3.73 -10.55 8.33
C GLY A 5 -3.94 -9.06 8.12
N GLY A 6 -5.04 -8.70 7.46
CA GLY A 6 -5.43 -7.31 7.20
C GLY A 6 -5.43 -6.94 5.72
N LEU A 7 -5.31 -5.65 5.45
CA LEU A 7 -5.41 -5.08 4.11
C LEU A 7 -4.60 -3.79 3.95
N GLN A 8 -4.27 -3.48 2.71
CA GLN A 8 -3.62 -2.23 2.31
C GLN A 8 -4.50 -1.44 1.37
N TRP A 9 -4.55 -0.13 1.57
CA TRP A 9 -5.05 0.83 0.60
C TRP A 9 -3.86 1.48 -0.10
N LEU A 10 -3.87 1.43 -1.42
CA LEU A 10 -2.83 1.98 -2.30
C LEU A 10 -3.38 3.17 -3.06
N ASN A 11 -2.65 4.29 -3.02
CA ASN A 11 -3.04 5.53 -3.66
C ASN A 11 -1.83 6.34 -4.16
N GLY A 12 -2.04 7.63 -4.41
CA GLY A 12 -1.01 8.56 -4.85
C GLY A 12 -0.94 8.71 -6.35
N SER A 13 0.05 9.47 -6.80
CA SER A 13 0.26 9.77 -8.23
C SER A 13 0.47 8.51 -9.07
N PHE A 14 1.01 7.46 -8.46
CA PHE A 14 1.15 6.13 -9.08
C PHE A 14 -0.17 5.55 -9.57
N MET A 15 -1.27 5.77 -8.84
CA MET A 15 -2.60 5.22 -9.16
C MET A 15 -3.42 6.11 -10.10
N GLU A 16 -2.90 7.27 -10.52
CA GLU A 16 -3.68 8.29 -11.23
C GLU A 16 -3.42 8.36 -12.74
N ASN A 17 -2.58 7.49 -13.29
CA ASN A 17 -2.11 7.56 -14.69
C ASN A 17 -1.54 8.95 -15.05
N VAL A 18 -0.74 9.50 -14.13
CA VAL A 18 -0.19 10.86 -14.24
C VAL A 18 0.77 11.03 -15.41
N GLU A 19 1.36 9.95 -15.91
CA GLU A 19 2.20 9.98 -17.10
C GLU A 19 1.40 10.43 -18.33
N LEU A 20 0.19 9.88 -18.51
CA LEU A 20 -0.69 10.26 -19.60
C LEU A 20 -1.40 11.60 -19.32
N LEU A 21 -1.87 11.81 -18.09
CA LEU A 21 -2.70 12.98 -17.76
C LEU A 21 -1.91 14.26 -17.53
N GLU A 22 -0.68 14.16 -17.01
CA GLU A 22 0.15 15.29 -16.59
C GLU A 22 1.53 15.31 -17.26
N GLY A 23 1.88 14.31 -18.07
CA GLY A 23 3.15 14.29 -18.81
C GLY A 23 4.39 14.14 -17.94
N ARG A 24 4.25 13.57 -16.74
CA ARG A 24 5.35 13.36 -15.78
C ARG A 24 5.26 11.96 -15.15
N PRO A 25 6.38 11.38 -14.70
CA PRO A 25 6.34 10.13 -13.96
C PRO A 25 5.63 10.32 -12.60
N PRO A 26 5.10 9.23 -12.00
CA PRO A 26 4.66 9.25 -10.61
C PRO A 26 5.85 9.54 -9.69
N ASN A 27 5.59 10.26 -8.59
CA ASN A 27 6.62 10.64 -7.62
C ASN A 27 6.81 9.54 -6.57
N ASP A 28 5.70 9.17 -5.95
CA ASP A 28 5.59 8.23 -4.84
C ASP A 28 4.22 7.52 -4.87
N MET A 29 4.13 6.46 -4.08
CA MET A 29 2.91 5.75 -3.75
C MET A 29 2.52 6.03 -2.31
N ASP A 30 1.23 6.27 -2.07
CA ASP A 30 0.69 6.38 -0.72
C ASP A 30 0.15 5.01 -0.29
N VAL A 31 0.51 4.54 0.90
CA VAL A 31 0.09 3.24 1.42
C VAL A 31 -0.40 3.37 2.85
N VAL A 32 -1.64 2.95 3.09
CA VAL A 32 -2.18 2.75 4.44
C VAL A 32 -2.39 1.26 4.62
N THR A 33 -1.78 0.71 5.65
CA THR A 33 -1.91 -0.70 6.02
C THR A 33 -2.72 -0.81 7.31
N PHE A 34 -3.79 -1.58 7.27
CA PHE A 34 -4.51 -2.03 8.45
C PHE A 34 -4.09 -3.48 8.70
N ALA A 35 -3.22 -3.71 9.68
CA ALA A 35 -2.60 -5.01 9.91
C ALA A 35 -3.09 -5.65 11.21
N ASP A 36 -3.35 -6.96 11.15
CA ASP A 36 -3.43 -7.80 12.34
C ASP A 36 -2.02 -8.23 12.73
N VAL A 37 -1.48 -7.60 13.78
CA VAL A 37 -0.13 -7.85 14.28
C VAL A 37 -0.23 -8.43 15.68
N SER A 38 -0.32 -9.76 15.77
CA SER A 38 -0.37 -10.48 17.05
C SER A 38 0.84 -10.17 17.93
N THR A 39 0.70 -10.33 19.25
CA THR A 39 1.79 -10.15 20.22
C THR A 39 3.00 -11.04 19.93
N ALA A 40 2.77 -12.25 19.42
CA ALA A 40 3.83 -13.17 18.99
C ALA A 40 4.62 -12.61 17.79
N ILE A 41 3.93 -12.02 16.81
CA ILE A 41 4.57 -11.36 15.67
C ILE A 41 5.38 -10.17 16.17
N GLN A 42 4.79 -9.29 16.99
CA GLN A 42 5.49 -8.11 17.53
C GLN A 42 6.78 -8.47 18.25
N ALA A 43 6.75 -9.53 19.07
CA ALA A 43 7.93 -10.03 19.78
C ALA A 43 9.01 -10.64 18.86
N SER A 44 8.63 -11.07 17.66
CA SER A 44 9.55 -11.65 16.66
C SER A 44 10.16 -10.64 15.70
N LEU A 45 9.67 -9.39 15.70
CA LEU A 45 10.15 -8.36 14.79
C LEU A 45 11.60 -7.99 15.09
N THR A 46 12.43 -7.99 14.04
CA THR A 46 13.80 -7.49 14.11
C THR A 46 13.82 -5.96 14.05
N PRO A 47 14.94 -5.30 14.41
CA PRO A 47 15.08 -3.86 14.24
C PRO A 47 14.83 -3.38 12.79
N ASP A 48 15.24 -4.17 11.80
CA ASP A 48 15.01 -3.84 10.39
C ASP A 48 13.52 -3.96 10.01
N ASP A 49 12.82 -4.99 10.51
CA ASP A 49 11.38 -5.11 10.33
C ASP A 49 10.66 -3.89 10.94
N ILE A 50 11.03 -3.48 12.16
CA ILE A 50 10.45 -2.30 12.84
C ILE A 50 10.71 -1.03 12.02
N ARG A 51 11.90 -0.88 11.45
CA ARG A 51 12.24 0.27 10.60
C ARG A 51 11.34 0.35 9.38
N ILE A 52 11.14 -0.77 8.68
CA ILE A 52 10.25 -0.86 7.51
C ILE A 52 8.79 -0.53 7.87
N LEU A 53 8.39 -0.74 9.13
CA LEU A 53 7.03 -0.48 9.58
C LEU A 53 6.80 0.92 10.17
N THR A 54 7.86 1.67 10.50
CA THR A 54 7.72 2.89 11.32
C THR A 54 8.55 4.09 10.87
N ASP A 55 9.68 3.89 10.18
CA ASP A 55 10.59 4.97 9.77
C ASP A 55 10.18 5.54 8.40
N ASN A 56 9.17 6.41 8.41
CA ASN A 56 8.59 7.00 7.19
C ASN A 56 9.61 7.70 6.31
N ALA A 57 10.57 8.43 6.89
CA ALA A 57 11.59 9.12 6.12
C ALA A 57 12.47 8.12 5.36
N TRP A 58 12.93 7.07 6.04
CA TRP A 58 13.71 6.03 5.40
C TRP A 58 12.91 5.22 4.37
N ILE A 59 11.64 4.89 4.65
CA ILE A 59 10.75 4.19 3.72
C ILE A 59 10.56 5.02 2.45
N LYS A 60 10.30 6.33 2.59
CA LYS A 60 10.14 7.26 1.46
C LYS A 60 11.40 7.34 0.62
N ASP A 61 12.57 7.42 1.26
CA ASP A 61 13.85 7.52 0.54
C ASP A 61 14.20 6.24 -0.22
N ASN A 62 13.94 5.06 0.37
CA ASN A 62 14.36 3.77 -0.19
C ASN A 62 13.32 3.14 -1.13
N PHE A 63 12.02 3.39 -0.90
CA PHE A 63 10.94 2.75 -1.64
C PHE A 63 10.01 3.72 -2.38
N LYS A 64 10.16 5.04 -2.19
CA LYS A 64 9.22 6.05 -2.73
C LYS A 64 7.78 5.81 -2.28
N VAL A 65 7.63 5.43 -1.00
CA VAL A 65 6.33 5.18 -0.38
C VAL A 65 6.12 6.11 0.81
N ASP A 66 4.96 6.77 0.87
CA ASP A 66 4.44 7.38 2.09
C ASP A 66 3.61 6.34 2.83
N PHE A 67 4.10 5.87 3.98
CA PHE A 67 3.61 4.66 4.64
C PHE A 67 2.93 4.95 5.98
N TYR A 68 1.71 4.43 6.14
CA TYR A 68 0.94 4.57 7.37
C TYR A 68 0.50 3.20 7.83
N LEU A 69 0.78 2.87 9.10
CA LEU A 69 0.39 1.62 9.73
C LEU A 69 -0.66 1.89 10.80
N THR A 70 -1.78 1.18 10.70
CA THR A 70 -2.84 1.11 11.70
C THR A 70 -2.95 -0.35 12.17
N LEU A 71 -3.02 -0.58 13.48
CA LEU A 71 -3.16 -1.93 14.01
C LEU A 71 -4.65 -2.26 14.15
N LEU A 72 -5.08 -3.39 13.61
CA LEU A 72 -6.47 -3.86 13.76
C LEU A 72 -6.85 -4.20 15.20
N SER A 73 -5.86 -4.28 16.10
CA SER A 73 -6.06 -4.39 17.54
C SER A 73 -6.42 -3.06 18.23
N ASP A 74 -6.35 -1.93 17.53
CA ASP A 74 -6.73 -0.62 18.07
C ASP A 74 -8.24 -0.56 18.36
N HIS A 75 -8.65 0.41 19.17
CA HIS A 75 -10.05 0.58 19.54
C HIS A 75 -10.95 0.78 18.31
N PRO A 76 -12.13 0.14 18.25
CA PRO A 76 -13.03 0.24 17.09
C PRO A 76 -13.38 1.66 16.68
N GLU A 77 -13.56 2.57 17.64
CA GLU A 77 -13.84 3.98 17.40
C GLU A 77 -12.69 4.65 16.62
N ALA A 78 -11.44 4.39 17.03
CA ALA A 78 -10.26 4.91 16.34
C ALA A 78 -10.13 4.34 14.91
N LEU A 79 -10.44 3.04 14.74
CA LEU A 79 -10.44 2.40 13.42
C LEU A 79 -11.48 3.03 12.48
N ILE A 80 -12.69 3.30 12.99
CA ILE A 80 -13.76 3.96 12.23
C ILE A 80 -13.33 5.38 11.82
N GLU A 81 -12.77 6.14 12.76
CA GLU A 81 -12.31 7.51 12.50
C GLU A 81 -11.18 7.53 11.46
N LEU A 82 -10.19 6.64 11.58
CA LEU A 82 -9.09 6.52 10.64
C LEU A 82 -9.57 6.07 9.26
N ALA A 83 -10.44 5.06 9.18
CA ALA A 83 -11.01 4.60 7.92
C ALA A 83 -11.80 5.72 7.22
N ALA A 84 -12.62 6.47 7.97
CA ALA A 84 -13.37 7.60 7.44
C ALA A 84 -12.46 8.74 6.96
N TYR A 85 -11.39 9.04 7.72
CA TYR A 85 -10.38 10.03 7.36
C TYR A 85 -9.69 9.67 6.04
N TRP A 86 -9.11 8.47 5.96
CA TRP A 86 -8.40 8.01 4.77
C TRP A 86 -9.33 7.92 3.57
N TYR A 87 -10.54 7.36 3.73
CA TYR A 87 -11.52 7.33 2.65
C TYR A 87 -11.82 8.74 2.11
N SER A 88 -12.08 9.70 3.01
CA SER A 88 -12.42 11.07 2.62
C SER A 88 -11.26 11.77 1.89
N MET A 89 -10.03 11.54 2.35
CA MET A 89 -8.83 12.14 1.76
C MET A 89 -8.43 11.49 0.44
N TRP A 90 -8.60 10.18 0.30
CA TRP A 90 -8.03 9.40 -0.80
C TRP A 90 -9.00 9.10 -1.93
N ALA A 91 -10.31 9.13 -1.69
CA ALA A 91 -11.32 8.82 -2.72
C ALA A 91 -11.39 9.88 -3.84
N HIS A 92 -10.83 11.08 -3.64
CA HIS A 92 -10.93 12.19 -4.57
C HIS A 92 -9.56 12.71 -5.03
N ARG A 93 -9.52 13.24 -6.25
CA ARG A 93 -8.43 14.10 -6.73
C ARG A 93 -8.53 15.48 -6.08
N ARG A 94 -7.45 16.28 -6.17
CA ARG A 94 -7.48 17.70 -5.77
C ARG A 94 -8.54 18.51 -6.54
N SER A 95 -8.88 18.08 -7.75
CA SER A 95 -9.98 18.62 -8.57
C SER A 95 -11.37 18.16 -8.14
N GLN A 96 -11.51 17.46 -7.01
CA GLN A 96 -12.75 16.87 -6.46
C GLN A 96 -13.37 15.74 -7.28
N GLN A 97 -12.71 15.31 -8.36
CA GLN A 97 -13.17 14.14 -9.11
C GLN A 97 -12.95 12.87 -8.29
N TRP A 98 -13.97 12.00 -8.27
CA TRP A 98 -13.85 10.68 -7.65
C TRP A 98 -12.87 9.81 -8.45
N LYS A 99 -11.91 9.21 -7.75
CA LYS A 99 -10.91 8.28 -8.30
C LYS A 99 -10.87 6.94 -7.57
N GLY A 100 -11.36 6.89 -6.33
CA GLY A 100 -11.19 5.74 -5.46
C GLY A 100 -9.72 5.48 -5.10
N PHE A 101 -9.44 4.26 -4.66
CA PHE A 101 -8.12 3.74 -4.34
C PHE A 101 -8.17 2.21 -4.41
N LEU A 102 -7.03 1.56 -4.53
CA LEU A 102 -6.97 0.10 -4.62
C LEU A 102 -6.86 -0.50 -3.21
N SER A 103 -7.72 -1.47 -2.90
CA SER A 103 -7.62 -2.26 -1.68
C SER A 103 -7.06 -3.64 -1.99
N VAL A 104 -5.99 -4.03 -1.29
CA VAL A 104 -5.30 -5.32 -1.46
C VAL A 104 -5.30 -6.06 -0.13
N SER A 105 -5.62 -7.35 -0.13
CA SER A 105 -5.54 -8.19 1.07
C SER A 105 -4.09 -8.60 1.35
N LEU A 106 -3.74 -8.73 2.63
CA LEU A 106 -2.45 -9.29 3.07
C LEU A 106 -2.45 -10.84 3.12
N ASP A 107 -3.57 -11.48 2.74
CA ASP A 107 -3.70 -12.93 2.78
C ASP A 107 -2.76 -13.60 1.75
N PRO A 108 -1.79 -14.42 2.19
CA PRO A 108 -0.82 -15.06 1.30
C PRO A 108 -1.46 -16.08 0.35
N ALA A 109 -2.73 -16.46 0.55
CA ALA A 109 -3.47 -17.29 -0.39
C ALA A 109 -3.51 -16.69 -1.82
N PHE A 110 -3.36 -15.37 -1.94
CA PHE A 110 -3.35 -14.67 -3.24
C PHE A 110 -1.94 -14.52 -3.86
N ASP A 111 -0.87 -14.81 -3.12
CA ASP A 111 0.51 -14.52 -3.55
C ASP A 111 0.92 -15.31 -4.79
N GLN A 112 0.51 -16.58 -4.89
CA GLN A 112 0.82 -17.41 -6.04
C GLN A 112 0.15 -16.86 -7.31
N GLN A 113 -1.14 -16.53 -7.21
CA GLN A 113 -1.88 -15.97 -8.34
C GLN A 113 -1.29 -14.62 -8.77
N ALA A 114 -0.92 -13.76 -7.82
CA ALA A 114 -0.27 -12.49 -8.11
C ALA A 114 1.08 -12.67 -8.80
N SER A 115 1.88 -13.64 -8.35
CA SER A 115 3.17 -13.97 -8.94
C SER A 115 3.04 -14.49 -10.37
N ASP A 116 2.05 -15.34 -10.62
CA ASP A 116 1.76 -15.87 -11.96
C ASP A 116 1.36 -14.75 -12.92
N LEU A 117 0.47 -13.84 -12.49
CA LEU A 117 0.08 -12.65 -13.26
C LEU A 117 1.28 -11.75 -13.56
N LEU A 118 2.17 -11.55 -12.59
CA LEU A 118 3.37 -10.74 -12.78
C LEU A 118 4.33 -11.35 -13.79
N ALA A 119 4.48 -12.69 -13.80
CA ALA A 119 5.30 -13.38 -14.78
C ALA A 119 4.75 -13.20 -16.20
N VAL A 120 3.43 -13.33 -16.38
CA VAL A 120 2.76 -13.08 -17.67
C VAL A 120 3.00 -11.64 -18.12
N ARG A 121 2.78 -10.65 -17.25
CA ARG A 121 2.96 -9.23 -17.62
C ARG A 121 4.40 -8.89 -17.98
N LYS A 122 5.39 -9.50 -17.32
CA LYS A 122 6.81 -9.34 -17.68
C LYS A 122 7.11 -9.87 -19.08
N GLN A 123 6.50 -10.99 -19.48
CA GLN A 123 6.68 -11.53 -20.82
C GLN A 123 6.07 -10.61 -21.88
N GLU A 124 4.85 -10.12 -21.67
CA GLU A 124 4.18 -9.19 -22.59
C GLU A 124 5.03 -7.92 -22.84
N ILE A 125 5.60 -7.33 -21.77
CA ILE A 125 6.45 -6.14 -21.89
C ILE A 125 7.73 -6.44 -22.70
N GLN A 126 8.31 -7.64 -22.56
CA GLN A 126 9.47 -8.03 -23.36
C GLN A 126 9.10 -8.20 -24.84
N ASP A 127 7.93 -8.75 -25.11
CA ASP A 127 7.44 -8.95 -26.48
C ASP A 127 7.06 -7.62 -27.15
N GLU A 128 6.55 -6.64 -26.40
CA GLU A 128 6.26 -5.27 -26.89
C GLU A 128 7.53 -4.46 -27.24
N GLN A 129 8.70 -4.85 -26.71
CA GLN A 129 9.99 -4.16 -26.91
C GLN A 129 10.84 -4.75 -28.05
N ASN A 130 10.44 -5.88 -28.63
CA ASN A 130 11.10 -6.55 -29.75
C ASN A 130 10.39 -6.28 -31.09
#